data_AF-A0A4P9YTV6-F1
#
_entry.id   AF-A0A4P9YTV6-F1
#
_cell.length_a   1.000
_cell.length_b   1.000
_cell.length_c   1.000
_cell.angle_alpha   90.00
_cell.angle_beta   90.00
_cell.angle_gamma   90.00
#
_symmetry.space_group_name_H-M   'P 1'
#
loop_
_entity.id
_entity.type
_entity.pdbx_description
1 polymer ?
#
loop_
_entity_poly.entity_id
_entity_poly.type
_entity_poly.pdbx_seq_one_letter_code
_entity_poly.pdbx_strand_id
1 'polypeptide(L)'
;MRVPGGQVELVEFDGTQLSKGPAAQRMEHWIMQALRRRQLSPEDIHQLPQHLHHAGFVDIERRVVGIPTGCHAGKYGQMAWLGWSSYARIMKGMLLEDGVTAWEFERTMAEWQREVNELPTITQVHIFSARRPGATTAPSAPSSSSLLSSSSQTANTGTENGQPSSLPRSPRMW
;
A
#
# COMPACT_ATOMS: atom_id res chain seq x y z
N MET A 1 3.72 19.78 15.52
CA MET A 1 5.13 19.70 15.97
C MET A 1 5.82 18.63 15.13
N ARG A 2 6.95 18.92 14.44
CA ARG A 2 7.68 17.91 13.63
C ARG A 2 8.78 17.31 14.50
N VAL A 3 8.69 16.02 14.84
CA VAL A 3 9.72 15.31 15.60
C VAL A 3 10.78 14.80 14.63
N PRO A 4 12.07 15.20 14.76
CA PRO A 4 13.15 14.64 13.95
C PRO A 4 13.22 13.13 14.10
N GLY A 5 13.42 12.41 13.00
CA GLY A 5 13.41 10.94 13.00
C GLY A 5 12.04 10.28 13.22
N GLY A 6 10.95 11.06 13.30
CA GLY A 6 9.60 10.50 13.45
C GLY A 6 9.21 9.58 12.28
N GLN A 7 8.48 8.51 12.59
CA GLN A 7 8.00 7.53 11.62
C GLN A 7 6.51 7.73 11.35
N VAL A 8 6.08 7.34 10.15
CA VAL A 8 4.68 7.25 9.76
C VAL A 8 4.41 5.88 9.12
N GLU A 9 3.27 5.30 9.46
CA GLU A 9 2.71 4.14 8.80
C GLU A 9 1.31 4.49 8.31
N LEU A 10 1.04 4.27 7.03
CA LEU A 10 -0.25 4.55 6.39
C LEU A 10 -0.80 3.24 5.83
N VAL A 11 -2.08 2.99 6.09
CA VAL A 11 -2.80 1.82 5.57
C VAL A 11 -3.94 2.33 4.72
N GLU A 12 -3.85 2.10 3.43
CA GLU A 12 -4.73 2.70 2.43
C GLU A 12 -5.30 1.65 1.49
N PHE A 13 -6.47 1.93 0.92
CA PHE A 13 -7.18 1.07 -0.01
C PHE A 13 -7.35 1.82 -1.34
N ASP A 14 -7.00 1.20 -2.45
CA ASP A 14 -7.21 1.75 -3.79
C ASP A 14 -8.63 1.48 -4.33
N GLY A 15 -9.42 0.70 -3.59
CA GLY A 15 -10.76 0.26 -3.98
C GLY A 15 -10.77 -0.93 -4.95
N THR A 16 -9.60 -1.45 -5.33
CA THR A 16 -9.50 -2.58 -6.24
C THR A 16 -9.74 -3.90 -5.50
N GLN A 17 -10.73 -4.65 -5.96
CA GLN A 17 -10.87 -6.07 -5.63
C GLN A 17 -10.47 -6.95 -6.82
N LEU A 18 -9.68 -7.98 -6.56
CA LEU A 18 -9.34 -9.04 -7.51
C LEU A 18 -10.39 -10.17 -7.44
N SER A 19 -10.57 -10.88 -8.56
CA SER A 19 -11.51 -12.01 -8.67
C SER A 19 -12.96 -11.66 -8.29
N LYS A 20 -13.35 -10.40 -8.54
CA LYS A 20 -14.67 -9.86 -8.20
C LYS A 20 -15.72 -10.14 -9.27
N GLY A 21 -16.97 -10.36 -8.86
CA GLY A 21 -18.11 -10.54 -9.75
C GLY A 21 -18.69 -9.23 -10.29
N PRO A 22 -19.73 -9.30 -11.15
CA PRO A 22 -20.33 -8.13 -11.78
C PRO A 22 -21.01 -7.14 -10.81
N ALA A 23 -21.60 -7.60 -9.69
CA ALA A 23 -22.19 -6.70 -8.70
C ALA A 23 -21.11 -5.91 -7.95
N ALA A 24 -20.01 -6.56 -7.58
CA ALA A 24 -18.84 -5.92 -7.02
C ALA A 24 -18.26 -4.85 -7.96
N GLN A 25 -18.07 -5.19 -9.25
CA GLN A 25 -17.59 -4.27 -10.29
C GLN A 25 -18.49 -3.04 -10.44
N ARG A 26 -19.81 -3.24 -10.39
CA ARG A 26 -20.80 -2.17 -10.46
C ARG A 26 -20.70 -1.23 -9.26
N MET A 27 -20.59 -1.78 -8.05
CA MET A 27 -20.46 -0.98 -6.84
C MET A 27 -19.16 -0.15 -6.85
N GLU A 28 -18.03 -0.77 -7.21
CA GLU A 28 -16.75 -0.09 -7.39
C GLU A 28 -16.88 1.06 -8.40
N HIS A 29 -17.48 0.80 -9.55
CA HIS A 29 -17.71 1.83 -10.56
C HIS A 29 -18.51 3.02 -10.03
N TRP A 30 -19.63 2.78 -9.34
CA TRP A 30 -20.44 3.84 -8.74
C TRP A 30 -19.65 4.66 -7.72
N ILE A 31 -18.94 3.99 -6.81
CA ILE A 31 -18.11 4.65 -5.79
C ILE A 31 -17.02 5.49 -6.45
N MET A 32 -16.27 4.94 -7.40
CA MET A 32 -15.17 5.66 -8.07
C MET A 32 -15.67 6.85 -8.87
N GLN A 33 -16.82 6.73 -9.56
CA GLN A 33 -17.42 7.87 -10.24
C GLN A 33 -17.85 8.97 -9.26
N ALA A 34 -18.51 8.60 -8.16
CA ALA A 34 -18.97 9.55 -7.17
C ALA A 34 -17.82 10.31 -6.49
N LEU A 35 -16.71 9.61 -6.20
CA LEU A 35 -15.48 10.21 -5.67
C LEU A 35 -14.82 11.16 -6.69
N ARG A 36 -14.66 10.73 -7.95
CA ARG A 36 -14.05 11.56 -9.00
C ARG A 36 -14.82 12.86 -9.25
N ARG A 37 -16.16 12.83 -9.24
CA ARG A 37 -17.00 14.04 -9.35
C ARG A 37 -16.76 15.04 -8.22
N ARG A 38 -16.32 14.54 -7.05
CA ARG A 38 -15.96 15.33 -5.87
C ARG A 38 -14.45 15.61 -5.80
N GLN A 39 -13.71 15.39 -6.90
CA GLN A 39 -12.26 15.60 -7.02
C GLN A 39 -11.44 14.75 -6.04
N LEU A 40 -11.98 13.59 -5.64
CA LEU A 40 -11.28 12.58 -4.87
C LEU A 40 -10.90 11.43 -5.81
N SER A 41 -9.63 11.02 -5.78
CA SER A 41 -9.10 9.95 -6.63
C SER A 41 -8.42 8.90 -5.75
N PRO A 42 -9.09 7.78 -5.43
CA PRO A 42 -8.48 6.68 -4.67
C PRO A 42 -7.23 6.10 -5.35
N GLU A 43 -7.16 6.20 -6.68
CA GLU A 43 -6.01 5.77 -7.48
C GLU A 43 -4.74 6.61 -7.20
N ASP A 44 -4.87 7.80 -6.60
CA ASP A 44 -3.72 8.65 -6.25
C ASP A 44 -2.86 8.01 -5.15
N ILE A 45 -3.33 6.95 -4.51
CA ILE A 45 -2.55 6.08 -3.63
C ILE A 45 -1.25 5.56 -4.30
N HIS A 46 -1.24 5.39 -5.62
CA HIS A 46 -0.03 4.99 -6.35
C HIS A 46 1.02 6.12 -6.38
N GLN A 47 0.60 7.38 -6.18
CA GLN A 47 1.47 8.55 -6.08
C GLN A 47 1.88 8.86 -4.63
N LEU A 48 1.34 8.15 -3.65
CA LEU A 48 1.63 8.40 -2.23
C LEU A 48 3.13 8.34 -1.89
N PRO A 49 3.96 7.44 -2.46
CA PRO A 49 5.41 7.49 -2.25
C PRO A 49 6.03 8.81 -2.70
N GLN A 50 5.60 9.35 -3.84
CA GLN A 50 6.08 10.64 -4.33
C GLN A 50 5.60 11.79 -3.42
N HIS A 51 4.36 11.75 -2.95
CA HIS A 51 3.84 12.73 -1.98
C HIS A 51 4.61 12.70 -0.66
N LEU A 52 4.92 11.51 -0.13
CA LEU A 52 5.74 11.34 1.06
C LEU A 52 7.16 11.89 0.85
N HIS A 53 7.75 11.62 -0.31
CA HIS A 53 9.06 12.17 -0.68
C HIS A 53 9.04 13.71 -0.73
N HIS A 54 8.06 14.31 -1.41
CA HIS A 54 7.89 15.77 -1.45
C HIS A 54 7.63 16.39 -0.06
N ALA A 55 7.00 15.65 0.85
CA ALA A 55 6.82 16.05 2.24
C ALA A 55 8.09 15.92 3.11
N GLY A 56 9.21 15.50 2.51
CA GLY A 56 10.51 15.36 3.14
C GLY A 56 10.64 14.09 3.98
N PHE A 57 9.91 13.03 3.66
CA PHE A 57 10.16 11.69 4.21
C PHE A 57 11.24 10.97 3.39
N VAL A 58 11.94 10.05 4.04
CA VAL A 58 12.97 9.16 3.50
C VAL A 58 12.66 7.72 3.89
N ASP A 59 13.38 6.77 3.31
CA ASP A 59 13.21 5.32 3.49
C ASP A 59 11.74 4.91 3.31
N ILE A 60 11.16 5.33 2.18
CA ILE A 60 9.76 5.08 1.86
C ILE A 60 9.62 3.67 1.29
N GLU A 61 8.87 2.81 1.98
CA GLU A 61 8.54 1.48 1.52
C GLU A 61 7.04 1.35 1.25
N ARG A 62 6.69 0.58 0.22
CA ARG A 62 5.31 0.19 -0.08
C ARG A 62 5.21 -1.32 -0.05
N ARG A 63 4.26 -1.84 0.73
CA ARG A 63 3.87 -3.25 0.75
C ARG A 63 2.43 -3.36 0.30
N VAL A 64 2.12 -4.36 -0.51
CA VAL A 64 0.74 -4.67 -0.90
C VAL A 64 0.39 -6.03 -0.33
N VAL A 65 -0.68 -6.09 0.44
CA VAL A 65 -1.18 -7.33 1.03
C VAL A 65 -2.58 -7.62 0.51
N GLY A 66 -2.81 -8.87 0.11
CA GLY A 66 -4.13 -9.35 -0.27
C GLY A 66 -4.88 -9.86 0.94
N ILE A 67 -6.09 -9.36 1.16
CA ILE A 67 -7.01 -9.85 2.19
C ILE A 67 -8.16 -10.59 1.52
N PRO A 68 -8.21 -11.93 1.64
CA PRO A 68 -9.36 -12.71 1.19
C PRO A 68 -10.63 -12.19 1.87
N THR A 69 -11.68 -11.95 1.10
CA THR A 69 -12.91 -11.28 1.55
C THR A 69 -14.09 -12.21 1.37
N GLY A 70 -14.91 -12.39 2.41
CA GLY A 70 -16.06 -13.30 2.40
C GLY A 70 -16.01 -14.38 3.47
N CYS A 71 -17.08 -15.19 3.57
CA CYS A 71 -17.20 -16.23 4.60
C CYS A 71 -16.19 -17.38 4.43
N HIS A 72 -15.79 -17.69 3.19
CA HIS A 72 -14.82 -18.73 2.85
C HIS A 72 -13.41 -18.44 3.43
N ALA A 73 -13.14 -17.19 3.80
CA ALA A 73 -11.87 -16.73 4.35
C ALA A 73 -11.86 -16.63 5.90
N GLY A 74 -12.84 -17.27 6.56
CA GLY A 74 -12.95 -17.30 8.01
C GLY A 74 -13.25 -15.94 8.62
N LYS A 75 -12.84 -15.74 9.89
CA LYS A 75 -13.17 -14.52 10.67
C LYS A 75 -12.65 -13.24 10.02
N TYR A 76 -11.41 -13.25 9.52
CA TYR A 76 -10.81 -12.05 8.93
C TYR A 76 -11.46 -11.66 7.60
N GLY A 77 -11.83 -12.63 6.76
CA GLY A 77 -12.54 -12.34 5.52
C GLY A 77 -13.95 -11.79 5.74
N GLN A 78 -14.64 -12.28 6.77
CA GLN A 78 -15.92 -11.70 7.18
C GLN A 78 -15.78 -10.28 7.71
N MET A 79 -14.71 -9.99 8.47
CA MET A 79 -14.40 -8.62 8.92
C MET A 79 -14.08 -7.69 7.74
N ALA A 80 -13.30 -8.15 6.76
CA ALA A 80 -13.02 -7.38 5.55
C ALA A 80 -14.31 -7.03 4.79
N TRP A 81 -15.20 -8.02 4.64
CA TRP A 81 -16.50 -7.80 4.04
C TRP A 81 -17.38 -6.82 4.84
N LEU A 82 -17.40 -6.94 6.17
CA LEU A 82 -18.13 -6.00 7.02
C LEU A 82 -17.62 -4.57 6.83
N GLY A 83 -16.30 -4.37 6.73
CA GLY A 83 -15.70 -3.07 6.43
C GLY A 83 -16.20 -2.50 5.10
N TRP A 84 -16.05 -3.26 4.01
CA TRP A 84 -16.49 -2.83 2.67
C TRP A 84 -17.98 -2.54 2.59
N SER A 85 -18.82 -3.43 3.12
CA SER A 85 -20.26 -3.27 3.07
C SER A 85 -20.76 -2.13 3.96
N SER A 86 -20.05 -1.81 5.04
CA SER A 86 -20.33 -0.62 5.86
C SER A 86 -19.94 0.66 5.13
N TYR A 87 -18.75 0.67 4.50
CA TYR A 87 -18.29 1.78 3.69
C TYR A 87 -19.26 2.10 2.54
N ALA A 88 -19.69 1.09 1.77
CA ALA A 88 -20.66 1.28 0.69
C ALA A 88 -22.00 1.84 1.21
N ARG A 89 -22.46 1.40 2.39
CA ARG A 89 -23.69 1.95 3.01
C ARG A 89 -23.54 3.40 3.46
N ILE A 90 -22.37 3.80 3.96
CA ILE A 90 -22.09 5.21 4.28
C ILE A 90 -22.14 6.06 2.99
N MET A 91 -21.61 5.53 1.89
CA MET A 91 -21.60 6.20 0.59
C MET A 91 -22.99 6.26 -0.07
N LYS A 92 -23.98 5.51 0.42
CA LYS A 92 -25.31 5.37 -0.20
C LYS A 92 -25.93 6.72 -0.54
N GLY A 93 -25.98 7.67 0.40
CA GLY A 93 -26.60 8.99 0.17
C GLY A 93 -26.00 9.72 -1.04
N MET A 94 -24.67 9.72 -1.12
CA MET A 94 -23.93 10.28 -2.26
C MET A 94 -24.18 9.52 -3.56
N LEU A 95 -24.32 8.20 -3.53
CA LEU A 95 -24.67 7.42 -4.73
C LEU A 95 -26.09 7.73 -5.23
N LEU A 96 -27.03 8.01 -4.32
CA LEU A 96 -28.39 8.41 -4.68
C LEU A 96 -28.43 9.79 -5.34
N GLU A 97 -27.67 10.76 -4.82
CA GLU A 97 -27.49 12.08 -5.45
C GLU A 97 -26.93 11.97 -6.87
N ASP A 98 -26.09 10.97 -7.08
CA ASP A 98 -25.42 10.67 -8.35
C ASP A 98 -26.29 9.84 -9.32
N GLY A 99 -27.55 9.57 -8.95
CA GLY A 99 -28.58 8.97 -9.81
C GLY A 99 -28.80 7.47 -9.61
N VAL A 100 -28.08 6.80 -8.70
CA VAL A 100 -28.35 5.40 -8.35
C VAL A 100 -29.67 5.34 -7.59
N THR A 101 -30.60 4.47 -7.97
CA THR A 101 -31.84 4.34 -7.17
C THR A 101 -31.59 3.54 -5.90
N ALA A 102 -32.40 3.79 -4.85
CA ALA A 102 -32.31 3.02 -3.62
C ALA A 102 -32.52 1.51 -3.85
N TRP A 103 -33.40 1.14 -4.78
CA TRP A 103 -33.63 -0.25 -5.13
C TRP A 103 -32.43 -0.89 -5.83
N GLU A 104 -31.81 -0.21 -6.80
CA GLU A 104 -30.60 -0.71 -7.47
C GLU A 104 -29.45 -0.90 -6.49
N PHE A 105 -29.27 0.06 -5.57
CA PHE A 105 -28.25 -0.04 -4.54
C PHE A 105 -28.45 -1.28 -3.66
N GLU A 106 -29.65 -1.48 -3.10
CA GLU A 106 -29.92 -2.63 -2.22
C GLU A 106 -29.82 -3.96 -2.97
N ARG A 107 -30.31 -4.02 -4.22
CA ARG A 107 -30.17 -5.21 -5.06
C ARG A 107 -28.70 -5.55 -5.31
N THR A 108 -27.89 -4.56 -5.72
CA THR A 108 -26.46 -4.76 -6.00
C THR A 108 -25.68 -5.09 -4.72
N MET A 109 -26.04 -4.54 -3.56
CA MET A 109 -25.44 -4.93 -2.28
C MET A 109 -25.72 -6.40 -1.94
N ALA A 110 -26.94 -6.88 -2.16
CA ALA A 110 -27.30 -8.28 -1.92
C ALA A 110 -26.59 -9.24 -2.90
N GLU A 111 -26.49 -8.87 -4.18
CA GLU A 111 -25.75 -9.63 -5.18
C GLU A 111 -24.25 -9.65 -4.88
N TRP A 112 -23.67 -8.51 -4.50
CA TRP A 112 -22.26 -8.41 -4.14
C TRP A 112 -21.93 -9.29 -2.92
N GLN A 113 -22.78 -9.28 -1.89
CA GLN A 113 -22.64 -10.16 -0.73
C GLN A 113 -22.58 -11.64 -1.13
N ARG A 114 -23.38 -12.06 -2.10
CA ARG A 114 -23.34 -13.45 -2.60
C ARG A 114 -22.02 -13.71 -3.33
N GLU A 115 -21.61 -12.81 -4.22
CA GLU A 115 -20.37 -12.92 -4.99
C GLU A 115 -19.13 -13.06 -4.10
N VAL A 116 -18.95 -12.22 -3.08
CA VAL A 116 -17.79 -12.36 -2.17
C VAL A 116 -17.82 -13.65 -1.34
N ASN A 117 -18.97 -14.31 -1.19
CA ASN A 117 -19.03 -15.60 -0.49
C ASN A 117 -18.78 -16.79 -1.43
N GLU A 118 -19.01 -16.63 -2.73
CA GLU A 118 -18.86 -17.68 -3.75
C GLU A 118 -17.51 -17.62 -4.48
N LEU A 119 -16.95 -16.43 -4.65
CA LEU A 119 -15.70 -16.19 -5.38
C LEU A 119 -14.54 -15.96 -4.42
N PRO A 120 -13.30 -16.38 -4.76
CA PRO A 120 -12.10 -16.11 -3.98
C PRO A 120 -11.67 -14.63 -4.12
N THR A 121 -12.53 -13.71 -3.70
CA THR A 121 -12.33 -12.27 -3.85
C THR A 121 -11.20 -11.80 -2.93
N ILE A 122 -10.26 -11.04 -3.47
CA ILE A 122 -9.12 -10.50 -2.70
C ILE A 122 -9.19 -8.97 -2.74
N THR A 123 -9.26 -8.36 -1.56
CA THR A 123 -9.07 -6.92 -1.40
C THR A 123 -7.59 -6.61 -1.34
N GLN A 124 -7.11 -5.63 -2.09
CA GLN A 124 -5.74 -5.14 -1.95
C GLN A 124 -5.67 -4.04 -0.88
N VAL A 125 -4.68 -4.15 0.00
CA VAL A 125 -4.36 -3.13 1.00
C VAL A 125 -2.92 -2.70 0.79
N HIS A 126 -2.71 -1.39 0.69
CA HIS A 126 -1.40 -0.80 0.55
C HIS A 126 -0.94 -0.25 1.89
N ILE A 127 0.20 -0.75 2.36
CA ILE A 127 0.84 -0.33 3.59
C ILE A 127 2.09 0.44 3.20
N PHE A 128 2.19 1.67 3.68
CA PHE A 128 3.34 2.54 3.45
C PHE A 128 4.01 2.82 4.77
N SER A 129 5.33 2.64 4.82
CA SER A 129 6.15 3.09 5.94
C SER A 129 7.14 4.13 5.43
N ALA A 130 7.36 5.18 6.23
CA ALA A 130 8.37 6.17 5.94
C ALA A 130 8.85 6.85 7.23
N ARG A 131 10.02 7.47 7.20
CA ARG A 131 10.54 8.25 8.33
C ARG A 131 10.98 9.63 7.89
N ARG A 132 10.96 10.60 8.80
CA ARG A 132 11.66 11.85 8.56
C ARG A 132 13.16 11.62 8.61
N PRO A 133 13.95 12.41 7.87
CA PRO A 133 15.36 12.54 8.16
C PRO A 133 15.54 12.76 9.66
N GLY A 134 16.46 12.02 10.28
CA GLY A 134 16.90 12.37 11.62
C GLY A 134 17.41 13.81 11.61
N ALA A 135 17.54 14.42 12.78
CA ALA A 135 18.52 15.48 12.88
C ALA A 135 19.83 14.79 12.47
N THR A 136 20.30 15.03 11.25
CA THR A 136 21.66 14.72 10.88
C THR A 136 22.45 15.48 11.92
N THR A 137 22.93 14.77 12.95
CA THR A 137 24.01 15.27 13.77
C THR A 137 25.07 15.55 12.74
N ALA A 138 25.25 16.83 12.38
CA ALA A 138 26.28 17.25 11.46
C ALA A 138 27.54 16.48 11.89
N PRO A 139 28.26 15.83 10.97
CA PRO A 139 29.47 15.11 11.34
C PRO A 139 30.28 16.06 12.21
N SER A 140 30.44 15.70 13.48
CA SER A 140 31.13 16.53 14.45
C SER A 140 32.43 16.92 13.78
N ALA A 141 32.63 18.23 13.55
CA ALA A 141 33.82 18.72 12.89
C ALA A 141 35.02 17.99 13.50
N PRO A 142 35.92 17.40 12.69
CA PRO A 142 37.02 16.62 13.21
C PRO A 142 37.74 17.50 14.23
N SER A 143 37.66 17.09 15.50
CA SER A 143 38.38 17.72 16.60
C SER A 143 39.80 17.86 16.13
N SER A 144 40.26 19.10 15.95
CA SER A 144 41.56 19.44 15.38
C SER A 144 42.65 19.08 16.38
N SER A 145 42.87 17.79 16.56
CA SER A 145 43.90 17.22 17.41
C SER A 145 44.68 16.23 16.58
N SER A 146 45.99 16.50 16.51
CA SER A 146 47.05 15.61 16.04
C SER A 146 47.38 15.67 14.55
N LEU A 147 48.05 16.76 14.19
CA LEU A 147 49.20 16.69 13.30
C LEU A 147 50.24 15.71 13.87
N LEU A 148 51.00 15.09 12.96
CA LEU A 148 52.21 14.27 13.14
C LEU A 148 51.99 12.76 13.37
N SER A 149 52.08 11.97 12.31
CA SER A 149 53.29 11.17 12.07
C SER A 149 53.17 10.22 10.86
N SER A 150 54.18 10.33 10.01
CA SER A 150 54.92 9.22 9.36
C SER A 150 54.24 8.37 8.27
N SER A 151 54.64 8.70 7.05
CA SER A 151 54.99 7.80 5.94
C SER A 151 55.26 6.34 6.31
N SER A 152 54.68 5.39 5.55
CA SER A 152 55.40 4.32 4.86
C SER A 152 54.49 3.54 3.90
N GLN A 153 55.02 3.35 2.69
CA GLN A 153 54.58 2.44 1.63
C GLN A 153 54.44 0.99 2.11
N THR A 154 53.50 0.23 1.53
CA THR A 154 53.83 -0.86 0.57
C THR A 154 52.58 -1.32 -0.19
N ALA A 155 52.82 -1.63 -1.46
CA ALA A 155 51.89 -2.23 -2.40
C ALA A 155 51.56 -3.68 -2.01
N ASN A 156 50.33 -4.13 -2.27
CA ASN A 156 50.11 -5.54 -2.54
C ASN A 156 48.91 -5.75 -3.49
N THR A 157 49.23 -6.23 -4.69
CA THR A 157 48.31 -6.75 -5.70
C THR A 157 47.98 -8.20 -5.36
N GLY A 158 46.71 -8.48 -5.04
CA GLY A 158 46.21 -9.82 -4.75
C GLY A 158 44.98 -10.14 -5.59
N THR A 159 45.21 -10.87 -6.67
CA THR A 159 44.25 -11.50 -7.58
C THR A 159 43.53 -12.64 -6.86
N GLU A 160 42.19 -12.72 -6.89
CA GLU A 160 41.51 -14.02 -6.83
C GLU A 160 40.09 -13.97 -7.42
N ASN A 161 39.95 -14.68 -8.54
CA ASN A 161 38.70 -15.05 -9.19
C ASN A 161 38.04 -16.18 -8.38
N GLY A 162 36.78 -16.01 -8.00
CA GLY A 162 35.99 -17.07 -7.38
C GLY A 162 34.51 -16.94 -7.75
N GLN A 163 34.12 -17.50 -8.90
CA GLN A 163 32.72 -17.76 -9.26
C GLN A 163 32.29 -19.11 -8.68
N PRO A 164 31.15 -19.18 -7.96
CA PRO A 164 30.37 -20.40 -7.90
C PRO A 164 28.94 -20.22 -8.42
N SER A 165 28.65 -21.08 -9.41
CA SER A 165 27.42 -21.86 -9.60
C SER A 165 26.04 -21.19 -9.47
N SER A 166 25.42 -21.02 -10.64
CA SER A 166 23.97 -20.92 -10.83
C SER A 166 23.27 -22.27 -10.53
N LEU A 167 22.23 -22.24 -9.69
CA LEU A 167 21.20 -23.27 -9.61
C LEU A 167 19.82 -22.69 -9.98
N PRO A 168 18.93 -23.48 -10.62
CA PRO A 168 17.66 -22.99 -11.15
C PRO A 168 16.59 -22.84 -10.06
N ARG A 169 15.84 -21.74 -10.11
CA ARG A 169 14.59 -21.55 -9.35
C ARG A 169 13.43 -22.14 -10.14
N SER A 170 12.83 -23.20 -9.62
CA SER A 170 11.50 -23.66 -10.06
C SER A 170 10.41 -22.71 -9.55
N PRO A 171 9.35 -22.44 -10.33
CA PRO A 171 8.23 -21.61 -9.90
C PRO A 171 7.27 -22.38 -8.98
N ARG A 172 6.85 -21.76 -7.87
CA ARG A 172 5.66 -22.16 -7.13
C ARG A 172 4.45 -21.52 -7.81
N MET A 173 3.61 -22.34 -8.45
CA MET A 173 2.22 -21.99 -8.73
C MET A 173 1.39 -22.24 -7.47
N TRP A 174 0.60 -21.25 -7.08
CA TRP A 174 -0.70 -21.44 -6.44
C TRP A 174 -1.74 -20.93 -7.42
#